data_AF-J5KGV0-F1
#
_entry.id   AF-J5KGV0-F1
#
_cell.length_a   1.000
_cell.length_b   1.000
_cell.length_c   1.000
_cell.angle_alpha   90.00
_cell.angle_beta   90.00
_cell.angle_gamma   90.00
#
_symmetry.space_group_name_H-M   'P 1'
#
loop_
_entity.id
_entity.type
_entity.pdbx_description
1 polymer ?
#
loop_
_entity_poly.entity_id
_entity_poly.type
_entity_poly.pdbx_seq_one_letter_code
_entity_poly.pdbx_strand_id
1 'polypeptide(L)'
;MFSFEQTFYENSQWWRLITPMFIHFSFAHLAFNCLWIYILGEKIEKFDGSFVFFCLVIFSAIFSNSLQFFWSNTSLFGGLSGVIYALIGFCMVNEMDSPYGRYDIPPGLYLFMIIWLVLGFLGIVEMFGFGAVANFAHLGGLISGIIFAVVYKFFPLYRSN
;
A
#
# COMPACT_ATOMS: atom_id res chain seq x y z
N MET A 1 22.52 -11.21 1.02
CA MET A 1 21.27 -10.85 1.73
C MET A 1 21.06 -11.92 2.80
N PHE A 2 20.71 -11.55 4.03
CA PHE A 2 20.35 -12.54 5.05
C PHE A 2 19.05 -13.26 4.65
N SER A 3 18.96 -14.55 4.94
CA SER A 3 17.73 -15.31 4.72
C SER A 3 16.60 -14.81 5.63
N PHE A 4 15.37 -15.25 5.38
CA PHE A 4 14.25 -14.99 6.29
C PHE A 4 14.57 -15.49 7.71
N GLU A 5 15.12 -16.70 7.82
CA GLU A 5 15.46 -17.31 9.10
C GLU A 5 16.52 -16.51 9.85
N GLN A 6 17.60 -16.13 9.16
CA GLN A 6 18.64 -15.28 9.73
C GLN A 6 18.08 -13.92 10.17
N THR A 7 17.23 -13.31 9.35
CA THR A 7 16.72 -11.96 9.62
C THR A 7 15.76 -11.95 10.81
N PHE A 8 14.78 -12.86 10.83
CA PHE A 8 13.65 -12.80 11.76
C PHE A 8 13.77 -13.73 12.95
N TYR A 9 14.37 -14.91 12.81
CA TYR A 9 14.52 -15.85 13.92
C TYR A 9 15.86 -15.67 14.65
N GLU A 10 16.98 -15.73 13.93
CA GLU A 10 18.30 -15.64 14.56
C GLU A 10 18.57 -14.22 15.09
N ASN A 11 18.31 -13.21 14.27
CA ASN A 11 18.60 -11.81 14.60
C ASN A 11 17.39 -11.03 15.15
N SER A 12 16.21 -11.66 15.24
CA SER A 12 14.99 -11.06 15.82
C SER A 12 14.55 -9.72 15.19
N GLN A 13 14.82 -9.50 13.89
CA GLN A 13 14.63 -8.19 13.24
C GLN A 13 13.21 -7.95 12.71
N TRP A 14 12.18 -8.29 13.50
CA TRP A 14 10.76 -8.19 13.14
C TRP A 14 10.30 -6.78 12.77
N TRP A 15 10.97 -5.75 13.30
CA TRP A 15 10.70 -4.35 12.94
C TRP A 15 10.88 -4.09 11.43
N ARG A 16 11.70 -4.89 10.72
CA ARG A 16 11.90 -4.79 9.27
C ARG A 16 10.66 -5.11 8.44
N LEU A 17 9.62 -5.70 9.03
CA LEU A 17 8.33 -5.86 8.35
C LEU A 17 7.57 -4.54 8.23
N ILE A 18 7.85 -3.56 9.09
CA ILE A 18 7.11 -2.28 9.15
C ILE A 18 8.01 -1.11 8.74
N THR A 19 9.22 -1.03 9.31
CA THR A 19 10.07 0.15 9.18
C THR A 19 10.44 0.58 7.75
N PRO A 20 10.52 -0.31 6.73
CA PRO A 20 10.76 0.13 5.35
C PRO A 20 9.76 1.16 4.84
N MET A 21 8.53 1.20 5.37
CA MET A 21 7.53 2.19 4.94
C MET A 21 7.97 3.64 5.21
N PHE A 22 8.85 3.87 6.19
CA PHE A 22 9.32 5.22 6.55
C PHE A 22 10.51 5.70 5.70
N ILE A 23 11.21 4.79 5.00
CA ILE A 23 12.44 5.11 4.26
C ILE A 23 12.08 5.63 2.87
N HIS A 24 12.61 6.79 2.49
CA HIS A 24 12.40 7.37 1.16
C HIS A 24 13.73 7.81 0.55
N PHE A 25 13.91 7.54 -0.74
CA PHE A 25 15.19 7.74 -1.44
C PHE A 25 15.31 9.10 -2.14
N SER A 26 14.27 9.93 -2.11
CA SER A 26 14.30 11.31 -2.59
C SER A 26 13.20 12.13 -1.94
N PHE A 27 13.37 13.45 -1.92
CA PHE A 27 12.34 14.37 -1.43
C PHE A 27 11.05 14.27 -2.26
N ALA A 28 11.17 14.19 -3.59
CA ALA A 28 10.01 14.05 -4.48
C ALA A 28 9.21 12.77 -4.19
N HIS A 29 9.90 11.64 -3.94
CA HIS A 29 9.25 10.38 -3.58
C HIS A 29 8.51 10.50 -2.24
N LEU A 30 9.13 11.11 -1.22
CA LEU A 30 8.48 11.36 0.07
C LEU A 30 7.26 12.27 -0.09
N ALA A 31 7.41 13.41 -0.76
CA ALA A 31 6.33 14.39 -0.94
C ALA A 31 5.14 13.79 -1.68
N PHE A 32 5.38 13.01 -2.75
CA PHE A 32 4.33 12.32 -3.48
C PHE A 32 3.59 11.30 -2.61
N ASN A 33 4.32 10.50 -1.84
CA ASN A 33 3.71 9.54 -0.93
C ASN A 33 2.89 10.23 0.17
N CYS A 34 3.40 11.31 0.78
CA CYS A 34 2.67 12.07 1.79
C CYS A 34 1.39 12.68 1.21
N LEU A 35 1.43 13.18 -0.02
CA LEU A 35 0.24 13.69 -0.71
C LEU A 35 -0.83 12.60 -0.87
N TRP A 36 -0.43 11.39 -1.28
CA TRP A 36 -1.36 10.27 -1.43
C TRP A 36 -1.93 9.77 -0.11
N ILE A 37 -1.10 9.69 0.93
CA ILE A 37 -1.56 9.39 2.28
C ILE A 37 -2.55 10.45 2.76
N TYR A 38 -2.31 11.73 2.49
CA TYR A 38 -3.25 12.79 2.83
C TYR A 38 -4.58 12.62 2.09
N ILE A 39 -4.57 12.51 0.76
CA ILE A 39 -5.78 12.44 -0.07
C ILE A 39 -6.64 11.20 0.27
N LEU A 40 -6.02 10.02 0.35
CA LEU A 40 -6.74 8.76 0.57
C LEU A 40 -7.00 8.52 2.05
N GLY A 41 -6.00 8.79 2.89
CA GLY A 41 -6.09 8.61 4.34
C GLY A 41 -7.14 9.52 4.96
N GLU A 42 -7.24 10.80 4.56
CA GLU A 42 -8.29 11.70 5.04
C GLU A 42 -9.69 11.12 4.78
N LYS A 43 -9.91 10.60 3.56
CA LYS A 43 -11.20 9.99 3.19
C LYS A 43 -11.46 8.74 4.03
N ILE A 44 -10.52 7.81 4.12
CA ILE A 44 -10.69 6.58 4.92
C ILE A 44 -10.90 6.91 6.39
N GLU A 45 -10.12 7.82 6.97
CA GLU A 45 -10.26 8.20 8.37
C GLU A 45 -11.59 8.90 8.66
N LYS A 46 -12.07 9.74 7.75
CA LYS A 46 -13.37 10.42 7.87
C LYS A 46 -14.55 9.47 7.79
N PHE A 47 -14.52 8.50 6.87
CA PHE A 47 -15.64 7.57 6.65
C PHE A 47 -15.55 6.31 7.50
N ASP A 48 -14.36 5.77 7.75
CA ASP A 48 -14.16 4.48 8.42
C ASP A 48 -13.52 4.60 9.81
N GLY A 49 -13.03 5.80 10.16
CA GLY A 49 -12.42 6.08 11.46
C GLY A 49 -10.92 5.79 11.52
N SER A 50 -10.24 6.50 12.42
CA SER A 50 -8.78 6.43 12.61
C SER A 50 -8.27 5.04 12.97
N PHE A 51 -9.05 4.23 13.70
CA PHE A 51 -8.66 2.87 14.05
C PHE A 51 -8.59 1.95 12.83
N VAL A 52 -9.56 2.06 11.91
CA VAL A 52 -9.56 1.28 10.67
C VAL A 52 -8.39 1.69 9.79
N PHE A 53 -8.17 3.01 9.65
CA PHE A 53 -7.03 3.54 8.91
C PHE A 53 -5.68 3.04 9.47
N PHE A 54 -5.49 3.12 10.79
CA PHE A 54 -4.27 2.62 11.46
C PHE A 54 -4.06 1.11 11.22
N CYS A 55 -5.09 0.30 11.41
CA CYS A 55 -5.02 -1.15 11.19
C CYS A 55 -4.69 -1.48 9.73
N LEU A 56 -5.30 -0.78 8.77
CA LEU A 56 -5.03 -0.93 7.35
C LEU A 56 -3.57 -0.58 7.01
N VAL A 57 -3.03 0.51 7.56
CA VAL A 57 -1.63 0.92 7.36
C VAL A 57 -0.66 -0.13 7.90
N ILE A 58 -0.85 -0.61 9.13
CA ILE A 58 0.07 -1.58 9.74
C ILE A 58 -0.02 -2.94 9.03
N PHE A 59 -1.24 -3.41 8.75
CA PHE A 59 -1.45 -4.67 8.05
C PHE A 59 -0.82 -4.66 6.65
N SER A 60 -1.07 -3.59 5.88
CA SER A 60 -0.54 -3.46 4.52
C SER A 60 0.98 -3.26 4.50
N ALA A 61 1.56 -2.54 5.47
CA ALA A 61 3.01 -2.41 5.58
C ALA A 61 3.68 -3.79 5.74
N ILE A 62 3.18 -4.60 6.68
CA ILE A 62 3.71 -5.96 6.90
C ILE A 62 3.58 -6.81 5.63
N PHE A 63 2.39 -6.82 5.01
CA PHE A 63 2.11 -7.67 3.86
C PHE A 63 2.93 -7.26 2.63
N SER A 64 2.92 -5.96 2.30
CA SER A 64 3.65 -5.42 1.13
C SER A 64 5.17 -5.58 1.26
N ASN A 65 5.73 -5.27 2.43
CA ASN A 65 7.17 -5.43 2.67
C ASN A 65 7.58 -6.91 2.66
N SER A 66 6.74 -7.82 3.17
CA SER A 66 6.98 -9.25 3.08
C SER A 66 6.99 -9.73 1.63
N LEU A 67 5.99 -9.33 0.83
CA LEU A 67 5.92 -9.74 -0.57
C LEU A 67 7.13 -9.23 -1.36
N GLN A 68 7.54 -7.98 -1.14
CA GLN A 68 8.76 -7.43 -1.72
C GLN A 68 10.01 -8.20 -1.26
N PHE A 69 10.14 -8.50 0.03
CA PHE A 69 11.30 -9.23 0.56
C PHE A 69 11.46 -10.63 -0.07
N PHE A 70 10.36 -11.36 -0.26
CA PHE A 70 10.41 -12.73 -0.76
C PHE A 70 10.54 -12.82 -2.30
N TRP A 71 9.91 -11.90 -3.03
CA TRP A 71 9.87 -11.97 -4.51
C TRP A 71 10.83 -11.03 -5.21
N SER A 72 11.37 -10.02 -4.52
CA SER A 72 12.44 -9.23 -5.09
C SER A 72 13.80 -9.79 -4.71
N ASN A 73 14.72 -9.79 -5.66
CA ASN A 73 16.11 -10.18 -5.40
C ASN A 73 16.91 -9.07 -4.69
N THR A 74 16.25 -8.09 -4.07
CA THR A 74 16.88 -6.93 -3.41
C THR A 74 16.31 -6.68 -2.03
N SER A 75 17.20 -6.30 -1.10
CA SER A 75 16.82 -5.88 0.26
C SER A 75 16.79 -4.37 0.40
N LEU A 76 17.18 -3.66 -0.66
CA LEU A 76 17.15 -2.21 -0.75
C LEU A 76 15.82 -1.78 -1.35
N PHE A 77 14.83 -1.61 -0.49
CA PHE A 77 13.53 -1.03 -0.82
C PHE A 77 12.99 -0.23 0.37
N GLY A 78 12.04 0.65 0.10
CA GLY A 78 11.42 1.50 1.10
C GLY A 78 10.41 2.45 0.48
N GLY A 79 9.49 2.92 1.32
CA GLY A 79 8.52 3.93 0.98
C GLY A 79 7.09 3.52 1.34
N LEU A 80 6.23 4.53 1.48
CA LEU A 80 4.81 4.35 1.80
C LEU A 80 3.98 3.82 0.62
N SER A 81 4.55 3.69 -0.57
CA SER A 81 3.80 3.33 -1.77
C SER A 81 3.07 1.98 -1.67
N GLY A 82 3.62 0.99 -0.96
CA GLY A 82 2.90 -0.27 -0.69
C GLY A 82 1.62 -0.03 0.13
N VAL A 83 1.69 0.80 1.16
CA VAL A 83 0.53 1.22 1.96
C VAL A 83 -0.47 2.00 1.08
N ILE A 84 0.00 2.91 0.23
CA ILE A 84 -0.86 3.68 -0.68
C ILE A 84 -1.63 2.78 -1.64
N TYR A 85 -0.98 1.76 -2.21
CA TYR A 85 -1.67 0.76 -3.02
C TYR A 85 -2.73 -0.03 -2.23
N ALA A 86 -2.50 -0.25 -0.93
CA ALA A 86 -3.52 -0.84 -0.06
C ALA A 86 -4.70 0.11 0.20
N LEU A 87 -4.46 1.41 0.40
CA LEU A 87 -5.53 2.39 0.51
C LEU A 87 -6.37 2.44 -0.79
N ILE A 88 -5.72 2.40 -1.95
CA ILE A 88 -6.39 2.30 -3.25
C ILE A 88 -7.23 1.03 -3.36
N GLY A 89 -6.66 -0.14 -3.03
CA GLY A 89 -7.39 -1.41 -3.06
C GLY A 89 -8.58 -1.44 -2.11
N PHE A 90 -8.41 -0.86 -0.92
CA PHE A 90 -9.46 -0.75 0.09
C PHE A 90 -10.60 0.15 -0.40
N CYS A 91 -10.28 1.36 -0.86
CA CYS A 91 -11.28 2.28 -1.39
C CYS A 91 -11.99 1.68 -2.61
N MET A 92 -11.25 1.10 -3.56
CA MET A 92 -11.82 0.52 -4.79
C MET A 92 -12.89 -0.54 -4.50
N VAL A 93 -12.68 -1.43 -3.52
CA VAL A 93 -13.64 -2.49 -3.15
C VAL A 93 -14.88 -1.93 -2.45
N ASN A 94 -14.70 -0.90 -1.62
CA ASN A 94 -15.79 -0.30 -0.85
C ASN A 94 -16.57 0.76 -1.66
N GLU A 95 -15.95 1.38 -2.67
CA GLU A 95 -16.60 2.32 -3.59
C GLU A 95 -17.66 1.63 -4.44
N MET A 96 -17.47 0.33 -4.75
CA MET A 96 -18.41 -0.49 -5.54
C MET A 96 -19.75 -0.74 -4.84
N ASP A 97 -19.86 -0.49 -3.53
CA ASP A 97 -21.08 -0.73 -2.76
C ASP A 97 -22.07 0.46 -2.81
N SER A 98 -21.67 1.61 -3.35
CA SER A 98 -22.50 2.81 -3.48
C SER A 98 -22.59 3.26 -4.94
N PRO A 99 -23.80 3.53 -5.48
CA PRO A 99 -23.95 4.06 -6.84
C PRO A 99 -23.35 5.47 -7.01
N TYR A 100 -23.11 6.19 -5.92
CA TYR A 100 -22.54 7.54 -5.92
C TYR A 100 -21.06 7.57 -5.45
N GLY A 101 -20.47 6.40 -5.17
CA GLY A 101 -19.19 6.29 -4.50
C GLY A 101 -19.27 6.57 -3.00
N ARG A 102 -18.39 5.95 -2.22
CA ARG A 102 -18.27 6.13 -0.76
C ARG A 102 -17.25 7.21 -0.42
N TYR A 103 -16.17 7.28 -1.20
CA TYR A 103 -15.02 8.14 -0.93
C TYR A 103 -14.92 9.29 -1.93
N ASP A 104 -15.73 9.31 -3.00
CA ASP A 104 -15.67 10.34 -4.05
C ASP A 104 -14.25 10.44 -4.63
N ILE A 105 -13.67 9.28 -4.96
CA ILE A 105 -12.39 9.18 -5.66
C ILE A 105 -12.67 9.07 -7.15
N PRO A 106 -12.13 9.95 -8.00
CA PRO A 106 -12.36 9.90 -9.43
C PRO A 106 -11.94 8.54 -10.04
N PRO A 107 -12.76 7.90 -10.89
CA PRO A 107 -12.42 6.61 -11.51
C PRO A 107 -11.08 6.58 -12.25
N GLY A 108 -10.71 7.71 -12.87
CA GLY A 108 -9.41 7.88 -13.54
C GLY A 108 -8.21 7.72 -12.61
N LEU A 109 -8.39 7.95 -11.31
CA LEU A 109 -7.35 7.79 -10.30
C LEU A 109 -7.04 6.31 -10.03
N TYR A 110 -8.08 5.49 -9.89
CA TYR A 110 -7.94 4.04 -9.78
C TYR A 110 -7.24 3.48 -11.03
N LEU A 111 -7.70 3.89 -12.21
CA LEU A 111 -7.09 3.49 -13.47
C LEU A 111 -5.63 3.91 -13.56
N PHE A 112 -5.30 5.15 -13.19
CA PHE A 112 -3.92 5.64 -13.16
C PHE A 112 -3.02 4.76 -12.28
N MET A 113 -3.46 4.41 -11.06
CA MET A 113 -2.66 3.60 -10.14
C MET A 113 -2.45 2.16 -10.64
N ILE A 114 -3.46 1.57 -11.29
CA ILE A 114 -3.34 0.25 -11.93
C ILE A 114 -2.40 0.30 -13.14
N ILE A 115 -2.52 1.31 -14.00
CA ILE A 115 -1.61 1.50 -15.13
C ILE A 115 -0.18 1.71 -14.62
N TRP A 116 0.03 2.55 -13.61
CA TRP A 116 1.33 2.79 -13.00
C TRP A 116 1.97 1.48 -12.49
N LEU A 117 1.18 0.61 -11.86
CA LEU A 117 1.64 -0.70 -11.39
C LEU A 117 2.11 -1.58 -12.54
N VAL A 118 1.30 -1.67 -13.61
CA VAL A 118 1.64 -2.46 -14.80
C VAL A 118 2.90 -1.93 -15.48
N LEU A 119 2.98 -0.60 -15.68
CA LEU A 119 4.18 0.04 -16.25
C LEU A 119 5.42 -0.18 -15.38
N GLY A 120 5.25 -0.23 -14.06
CA GLY A 120 6.31 -0.56 -13.10
C GLY A 120 6.86 -1.96 -13.33
N PHE A 121 5.99 -2.98 -13.43
CA PHE A 121 6.39 -4.37 -13.72
C PHE A 121 7.01 -4.53 -15.11
N LEU A 122 6.60 -3.72 -16.08
CA LEU A 122 7.19 -3.70 -17.43
C LEU A 122 8.55 -2.98 -17.48
N GLY A 123 9.03 -2.40 -16.38
CA GLY A 123 10.28 -1.64 -16.32
C GLY A 123 10.23 -0.27 -17.01
N ILE A 124 9.05 0.12 -17.53
CA ILE A 124 8.88 1.37 -18.28
C ILE A 124 9.11 2.58 -17.38
N VAL A 125 8.65 2.52 -16.14
CA VAL A 125 8.84 3.60 -15.15
C VAL A 125 10.32 3.87 -14.90
N GLU A 126 11.13 2.81 -14.80
CA GLU A 126 12.59 2.92 -14.63
C GLU A 126 13.26 3.53 -15.86
N MET A 127 12.82 3.17 -17.07
CA MET A 127 13.32 3.75 -18.34
C MET A 127 13.11 5.27 -18.43
N PHE A 128 12.05 5.80 -17.81
CA PHE A 128 11.77 7.25 -17.75
C PHE A 128 12.49 7.97 -16.61
N GLY A 129 13.40 7.31 -15.89
CA GLY A 129 14.27 7.95 -14.90
C GLY A 129 13.68 8.06 -13.49
N PHE A 130 12.59 7.34 -13.20
CA PHE A 130 12.01 7.31 -11.84
C PHE A 130 12.72 6.35 -10.87
N GLY A 131 13.76 5.64 -11.35
CA GLY A 131 14.53 4.69 -10.57
C GLY A 131 13.84 3.34 -10.39
N ALA A 132 14.51 2.42 -9.69
CA ALA A 132 13.99 1.08 -9.42
C ALA A 132 12.74 1.12 -8.53
N VAL A 133 11.63 0.58 -9.03
CA VAL A 133 10.34 0.57 -8.34
C VAL A 133 10.16 -0.73 -7.56
N ALA A 134 9.69 -0.64 -6.32
CA ALA A 134 9.34 -1.78 -5.48
C ALA A 134 7.99 -2.40 -5.92
N ASN A 135 7.94 -2.97 -7.12
CA ASN A 135 6.70 -3.45 -7.76
C ASN A 135 5.96 -4.53 -6.93
N PHE A 136 6.69 -5.43 -6.27
CA PHE A 136 6.08 -6.43 -5.40
C PHE A 136 5.51 -5.81 -4.12
N ALA A 137 6.09 -4.73 -3.60
CA ALA A 137 5.47 -3.97 -2.51
C ALA A 137 4.16 -3.32 -2.96
N HIS A 138 4.11 -2.75 -4.17
CA HIS A 138 2.87 -2.17 -4.72
C HIS A 138 1.78 -3.23 -4.92
N LEU A 139 2.12 -4.35 -5.54
CA LEU A 139 1.19 -5.46 -5.74
C LEU A 139 0.70 -6.04 -4.40
N GLY A 140 1.60 -6.27 -3.46
CA GLY A 140 1.27 -6.76 -2.13
C GLY A 140 0.39 -5.77 -1.36
N GLY A 141 0.66 -4.48 -1.51
CA GLY A 141 -0.18 -3.39 -1.05
C GLY A 141 -1.62 -3.53 -1.56
N LEU A 142 -1.79 -3.54 -2.89
CA LEU A 142 -3.10 -3.64 -3.53
C LEU A 142 -3.88 -4.88 -3.06
N ILE A 143 -3.23 -6.03 -3.06
CA ILE A 143 -3.82 -7.29 -2.59
C ILE A 143 -4.23 -7.18 -1.12
N SER A 144 -3.35 -6.68 -0.25
CA SER A 144 -3.64 -6.54 1.18
C SER A 144 -4.82 -5.59 1.44
N GLY A 145 -4.93 -4.49 0.69
CA GLY A 145 -6.04 -3.54 0.79
C GLY A 145 -7.38 -4.16 0.38
N ILE A 146 -7.39 -4.95 -0.71
CA ILE A 146 -8.57 -5.68 -1.17
C ILE A 146 -9.00 -6.72 -0.11
N ILE A 147 -8.05 -7.50 0.41
CA ILE A 147 -8.32 -8.48 1.48
C ILE A 147 -8.90 -7.77 2.72
N PHE A 148 -8.27 -6.68 3.14
CA PHE A 148 -8.71 -5.92 4.31
C PHE A 148 -10.13 -5.37 4.11
N ALA A 149 -10.45 -4.81 2.94
CA ALA A 149 -11.79 -4.33 2.63
C ALA A 149 -12.85 -5.43 2.68
N VAL A 150 -12.58 -6.59 2.05
CA VAL A 150 -13.50 -7.74 2.08
C VAL A 150 -13.75 -8.19 3.53
N VAL A 151 -12.70 -8.29 4.34
CA VAL A 151 -12.81 -8.66 5.76
C VAL A 151 -13.57 -7.58 6.55
N TYR A 152 -13.27 -6.31 6.30
CA TYR A 152 -13.88 -5.16 6.97
C TYR A 152 -15.40 -5.10 6.78
N LYS A 153 -15.92 -5.50 5.60
CA LYS A 153 -17.37 -5.56 5.33
C LYS A 153 -18.16 -6.49 6.27
N PHE A 154 -17.50 -7.43 6.94
CA PHE A 154 -18.13 -8.31 7.93
C PHE A 154 -18.26 -7.68 9.33
N PHE A 155 -17.60 -6.55 9.58
CA PHE A 155 -17.64 -5.87 10.88
C PHE A 155 -18.82 -4.91 10.97
N PRO A 156 -19.46 -4.76 12.16
CA PRO A 156 -20.56 -3.82 12.37
C PRO A 156 -20.19 -2.37 12.03
N LEU A 157 -18.92 -1.99 12.22
CA LEU A 157 -18.36 -0.69 11.88
C LEU A 157 -18.56 -0.29 10.41
N TYR A 158 -18.69 -1.27 9.50
CA TYR A 158 -18.93 -1.00 8.09
C TYR A 158 -20.34 -0.46 7.82
N ARG A 159 -21.33 -0.93 8.58
CA ARG A 159 -22.77 -0.73 8.34
C ARG A 159 -23.34 0.53 9.00
N SER A 160 -22.55 1.26 9.77
CA SER A 160 -22.98 2.46 10.49
C SER A 160 -22.94 3.75 9.67
N ASN A 161 -22.56 3.68 8.39
CA ASN A 161 -22.59 4.77 7.42
C ASN A 161 -23.47 4.40 6.23
#